data_AF-A0A8S3CTU9-F1
#
_entry.id   AF-A0A8S3CTU9-F1
#
_cell.length_a   1.000
_cell.length_b   1.000
_cell.length_c   1.000
_cell.angle_alpha   90.00
_cell.angle_beta   90.00
_cell.angle_gamma   90.00
#
_symmetry.space_group_name_H-M   'P 1'
#
loop_
_entity.id
_entity.type
_entity.pdbx_description
1 polymer ?
#
loop_
_entity_poly.entity_id
_entity_poly.type
_entity_poly.pdbx_seq_one_letter_code
_entity_poly.pdbx_strand_id
1 'polypeptide(L)' 'HYKACLYAGVNIRGTNAEVMPAQWEYQVGPSEGIDAADQLWMSRYLLQRIAEEFGTQVS' A
#
# COMPACT_ATOMS: atom_id res chain seq x y z
N HIS A 1 1.30 -0.06 7.34
CA HIS A 1 1.00 0.40 5.96
C HIS A 1 -0.41 0.96 5.82
N TYR A 2 -1.48 0.18 6.06
CA TYR A 2 -2.87 0.64 5.88
C TYR A 2 -3.20 1.98 6.56
N LYS A 3 -2.91 2.11 7.86
CA LYS A 3 -3.14 3.36 8.61
C LYS A 3 -2.34 4.55 8.07
N ALA A 4 -1.12 4.30 7.58
CA ALA A 4 -0.27 5.34 7.01
C ALA A 4 -0.84 5.83 5.66
N CYS A 5 -1.36 4.92 4.83
CA CYS A 5 -2.06 5.29 3.61
C CYS A 5 -3.31 6.14 3.88
N LEU A 6 -4.14 5.76 4.87
CA LEU A 6 -5.29 6.56 5.28
C LEU A 6 -4.89 7.96 5.77
N TYR A 7 -3.86 8.04 6.61
CA TYR A 7 -3.35 9.32 7.11
C TYR A 7 -2.80 10.21 5.99
N ALA A 8 -2.12 9.62 5.00
CA ALA A 8 -1.59 10.32 3.84
C ALA A 8 -2.66 10.72 2.81
N GLY A 9 -3.93 10.35 3.01
CA GLY A 9 -5.02 10.64 2.09
C GLY A 9 -5.08 9.72 0.87
N VAL A 10 -4.35 8.61 0.86
CA VAL A 10 -4.46 7.56 -0.18
C VAL A 10 -5.80 6.85 0.01
N ASN A 11 -6.53 6.65 -1.08
CA ASN A 11 -7.84 6.00 -1.08
C ASN A 11 -7.73 4.47 -0.98
N ILE A 12 -7.13 3.99 0.11
CA ILE A 12 -6.99 2.56 0.40
C ILE A 12 -8.31 1.99 0.91
N ARG A 13 -8.71 0.81 0.42
CA ARG A 13 -10.01 0.19 0.75
C ARG A 13 -9.87 -1.06 1.59
N GLY A 14 -8.88 -1.88 1.32
CA GLY A 14 -8.71 -3.15 1.99
C GLY A 14 -7.27 -3.63 1.96
N THR A 15 -7.03 -4.63 2.80
CA THR A 15 -5.83 -5.48 2.80
C THR A 15 -6.26 -6.90 3.12
N ASN A 16 -5.62 -7.88 2.50
CA ASN A 16 -5.80 -9.29 2.85
C ASN A 16 -4.46 -10.03 2.82
N ALA A 17 -4.38 -11.11 3.59
CA ALA A 17 -3.31 -12.08 3.42
C ALA A 17 -3.62 -12.92 2.18
N GLU A 18 -2.59 -13.16 1.37
CA GLU A 18 -2.69 -13.98 0.16
C GLU A 18 -2.37 -15.45 0.45
N VAL A 19 -2.50 -16.29 -0.58
CA VAL A 19 -2.34 -17.74 -0.46
C VAL A 19 -0.92 -18.14 -0.04
N MET A 20 0.12 -17.45 -0.54
CA MET A 20 1.49 -17.77 -0.14
C MET A 20 1.83 -17.20 1.25
N PRO A 21 2.57 -17.94 2.09
CA PRO A 21 3.04 -17.40 3.37
C PRO A 21 3.81 -16.10 3.18
N ALA A 22 3.48 -15.10 4.01
CA ALA A 22 4.03 -13.74 3.95
C ALA A 22 3.71 -12.94 2.68
N GLN A 23 2.83 -13.43 1.80
CA GLN A 23 2.28 -12.65 0.70
C GLN A 23 1.04 -11.87 1.17
N TRP A 24 0.95 -10.61 0.77
CA TRP A 24 -0.14 -9.71 1.15
C TRP A 24 -0.59 -8.88 -0.04
N GLU A 25 -1.89 -8.59 -0.10
CA GLU A 25 -2.49 -7.68 -1.07
C GLU A 25 -3.14 -6.48 -0.36
N TYR A 26 -3.16 -5.34 -1.03
CA TYR A 26 -3.94 -4.16 -0.66
C TYR A 26 -4.58 -3.51 -1.88
N GLN A 27 -5.77 -2.93 -1.70
CA GLN A 27 -6.54 -2.33 -2.79
C GLN A 27 -6.61 -0.81 -2.64
N VAL A 28 -6.28 -0.07 -3.69
CA VAL A 28 -6.37 1.40 -3.79
C VAL A 28 -7.45 1.75 -4.83
N GLY A 29 -8.37 2.64 -4.46
CA GLY A 29 -9.42 3.15 -5.34
C GLY A 29 -10.83 3.07 -4.75
N PRO A 30 -11.88 3.38 -5.52
CA PRO A 30 -11.83 3.93 -6.86
C PRO A 30 -11.11 5.29 -6.89
N SER A 31 -10.33 5.55 -7.94
CA SER A 31 -9.61 6.79 -8.18
C SER A 31 -9.60 7.03 -9.69
N GLU A 32 -9.71 8.29 -10.11
CA GLU A 32 -9.96 8.62 -11.52
C GLU A 32 -8.68 9.03 -12.25
N GLY A 33 -8.51 8.51 -13.46
CA GLY A 33 -7.43 8.94 -14.36
C GLY A 33 -6.03 8.80 -13.75
N ILE A 34 -5.28 9.91 -13.75
CA ILE A 34 -3.89 9.96 -13.28
C ILE A 34 -3.76 9.76 -11.76
N ASP A 35 -4.78 10.14 -10.99
CA ASP A 35 -4.76 10.04 -9.53
C ASP A 35 -4.65 8.57 -9.07
N ALA A 36 -5.17 7.63 -9.84
CA ALA A 36 -5.02 6.20 -9.56
C ALA A 36 -3.55 5.76 -9.59
N ALA A 37 -2.76 6.29 -10.53
CA ALA A 37 -1.34 6.01 -10.64
C ALA A 37 -0.56 6.70 -9.51
N ASP A 38 -0.85 7.97 -9.23
CA ASP A 38 -0.19 8.74 -8.18
C ASP A 38 -0.39 8.11 -6.80
N GLN A 39 -1.63 7.72 -6.49
CA GLN A 39 -1.95 7.06 -5.23
C GLN A 39 -1.30 5.68 -5.10
N LEU A 40 -1.24 4.89 -6.18
CA LEU A 40 -0.58 3.59 -6.18
C LEU A 40 0.94 3.72 -5.96
N TRP A 41 1.57 4.72 -6.58
CA TRP A 41 3.00 4.98 -6.37
C TRP A 41 3.29 5.44 -4.95
N MET A 42 2.48 6.36 -4.42
CA MET A 42 2.61 6.80 -3.03
C MET A 42 2.37 5.67 -2.04
N SER A 43 1.38 4.80 -2.27
CA SER A 43 1.15 3.64 -1.40
C SER A 43 2.32 2.66 -1.39
N ARG A 44 2.98 2.45 -2.53
CA ARG A 44 4.19 1.62 -2.63
C ARG A 44 5.37 2.21 -1.90
N TYR A 45 5.59 3.52 -2.06
CA TYR A 45 6.65 4.23 -1.32
C TYR A 45 6.46 4.06 0.19
N LEU A 46 5.25 4.30 0.70
CA LEU A 46 4.95 4.12 2.12
C LEU A 46 5.15 2.67 2.59
N LEU A 47 4.85 1.67 1.75
CA LEU A 47 5.07 0.27 2.10
C LEU A 47 6.56 -0.02 2.29
N GLN A 48 7.39 0.44 1.36
CA GLN A 48 8.83 0.25 1.41
C GLN A 48 9.45 0.98 2.62
N ARG A 49 9.05 2.23 2.87
CA ARG A 49 9.52 3.01 4.05
C ARG A 49 9.20 2.32 5.37
N ILE A 50 7.98 1.78 5.50
CA ILE A 50 7.57 1.06 6.70
C ILE A 50 8.35 -0.25 6.81
N ALA A 51 8.53 -1.00 5.73
CA ALA A 51 9.31 -2.23 5.74
C ALA A 51 10.75 -2.00 6.22
N GLU A 52 11.38 -0.90 5.78
CA GLU A 52 12.71 -0.51 6.26
C GLU A 52 12.75 -0.28 7.78
N GLU A 53 11.74 0.36 8.38
CA GLU A 53 11.65 0.56 9.84
C GLU A 53 11.56 -0.75 10.61
N PHE A 54 10.94 -1.78 10.01
CA PHE A 54 10.85 -3.12 10.58
C PHE A 54 12.01 -4.03 10.16
N GLY A 55 12.99 -3.53 9.40
CA GLY A 55 14.13 -4.31 8.91
C GLY A 55 13.74 -5.42 7.92
N THR A 56 12.61 -5.28 7.24
CA THR A 56 12.11 -6.25 6.25
C THR A 56 12.27 -5.73 4.82
N GLN A 57 12.27 -6.65 3.85
CA GLN A 57 12.31 -6.32 2.43
C GLN A 57 10.95 -6.64 1.79
N VAL A 58 10.56 -5.82 0.81
CA VAL A 58 9.32 -5.97 0.04
C VAL A 58 9.70 -6.06 -1.44
N SER A 59 9.09 -6.99 -2.16
CA SER A 59 9.32 -7.28 -3.59
C SER A 59 8.02 -7.21 -4.38
#